data_AF-A0AAN9BJ54-F1
#
_entry.id   AF-A0AAN9BJ54-F1
#
_cell.length_a   1.000
_cell.length_b   1.000
_cell.length_c   1.000
_cell.angle_alpha   90.00
_cell.angle_beta   90.00
_cell.angle_gamma   90.00
#
_symmetry.space_group_name_H-M   'P 1'
#
loop_
_entity.id
_entity.type
_entity.pdbx_description
1 polymer ?
#
loop_
_entity_poly.entity_id
_entity_poly.type
_entity_poly.pdbx_seq_one_letter_code
_entity_poly.pdbx_strand_id
1 'polypeptide(L)'
;MQPAGGGATAQSHSLTAAQQWENVITDWYPRLEERAYFVPSVHFNRVHYDRQHVGGRHVPQTDHVPVLVPQLPVADRRPGDQSVSDSDIRDDRTTQRLLACLRALADRQNEVMFVLSQLDFGDYLGEPCYSAAANAFARPIDLKKKKKKKKTKTKEAEETEESLHEGDFDLLIFHREYGVLVGEVKIVGDNFSSLTLTQQQQDAIVVKKVEQAVKQLNKAEKVLTHILSDLQPPPRVRKSVMLPNLARSQLQRVLRNNLQLEQAVCQCMAIQSGVNPVDVCLCADNLSHTATPFDVTDDVMTELLQWWGHVMTGDGPDTSFKTHYRSVVARFAGPATTVQVFSVSKPRLHVHTEWEAVSETGRCFTQIVLHPVQLDVLHQDQPLVYLVGPPGTGKTLVLVLRAVKWLHDCHHVHIVSPLGEHSLAAAHMIDHQVRQMAGSLAQHMLHLHVTDVYKEDQWRTTVQDLVTRVDSRGRLFVIADESTFTDLR
;
A
#
# COMPACT_ATOMS: atom_id res chain seq x y z
N MET A 1 2.28 -8.09 -58.19
CA MET A 1 3.68 -8.54 -58.30
C MET A 1 4.02 -9.32 -57.04
N GLN A 2 4.21 -10.63 -57.18
CA GLN A 2 4.89 -11.43 -56.14
C GLN A 2 6.35 -10.96 -56.03
N PRO A 3 6.98 -11.16 -54.86
CA PRO A 3 8.35 -11.62 -54.84
C PRO A 3 8.43 -13.07 -54.36
N ALA A 4 9.31 -13.79 -55.03
CA ALA A 4 9.64 -15.20 -54.87
C ALA A 4 10.49 -15.46 -53.63
N GLY A 5 10.55 -16.75 -53.26
CA GLY A 5 11.15 -17.25 -52.03
C GLY A 5 12.68 -17.14 -51.95
N GLY A 6 13.14 -17.10 -50.70
CA GLY A 6 14.51 -17.36 -50.29
C GLY A 6 14.47 -18.16 -48.99
N GLY A 7 14.92 -19.41 -49.04
CA GLY A 7 14.94 -20.31 -47.90
C GLY A 7 15.90 -19.81 -46.82
N ALA A 8 15.37 -19.67 -45.61
CA ALA A 8 16.13 -19.78 -44.38
C ALA A 8 15.37 -20.75 -43.49
N THR A 9 15.91 -21.95 -43.30
CA THR A 9 15.53 -22.87 -42.23
C THR A 9 15.84 -22.20 -40.90
N ALA A 10 14.95 -21.32 -40.44
CA ALA A 10 14.88 -20.90 -39.06
C ALA A 10 14.22 -22.05 -38.29
N GLN A 11 15.03 -22.91 -37.67
CA GLN A 11 14.56 -23.68 -36.53
C GLN A 11 14.26 -22.68 -35.41
N SER A 12 13.06 -22.10 -35.44
CA SER A 12 12.51 -21.38 -34.29
C SER A 12 12.19 -22.42 -33.23
N HIS A 13 13.13 -22.67 -32.33
CA HIS A 13 12.81 -23.33 -31.07
C HIS A 13 11.81 -22.43 -30.33
N SER A 14 10.52 -22.74 -30.44
CA SER A 14 9.48 -22.08 -29.66
C SER A 14 9.74 -22.39 -28.19
N LEU A 15 10.22 -21.40 -27.44
CA LEU A 15 10.40 -21.51 -26.00
C LEU A 15 9.09 -21.94 -25.34
N THR A 16 9.18 -22.81 -24.34
CA THR A 16 8.00 -23.11 -23.51
C THR A 16 7.57 -21.86 -22.75
N ALA A 17 6.30 -21.77 -22.36
CA ALA A 17 5.82 -20.61 -21.62
C ALA A 17 6.59 -20.38 -20.31
N ALA A 18 7.05 -21.45 -19.66
CA ALA A 18 7.93 -21.39 -18.49
C ALA A 18 9.23 -20.63 -18.80
N GLN A 19 9.90 -20.99 -19.90
CA GLN A 19 11.14 -20.35 -20.34
C GLN A 19 10.91 -18.89 -20.74
N GLN A 20 9.76 -18.58 -21.34
CA GLN A 20 9.39 -17.20 -21.65
C GLN A 20 9.22 -16.36 -20.38
N TRP A 21 8.53 -16.88 -19.36
CA TRP A 21 8.36 -16.19 -18.07
C TRP A 21 9.70 -16.02 -17.35
N GLU A 22 10.58 -17.01 -17.38
CA GLU A 22 11.93 -16.90 -16.81
C GLU A 22 12.78 -15.83 -17.50
N ASN A 23 12.63 -15.64 -18.81
CA ASN A 23 13.30 -14.55 -19.53
C ASN A 23 12.76 -13.18 -19.11
N VAL A 24 11.43 -13.02 -19.04
CA VAL A 24 10.79 -11.77 -18.59
C VAL A 24 11.23 -11.41 -17.17
N ILE A 25 11.29 -12.39 -16.27
CA ILE A 25 11.78 -12.18 -14.90
C ILE A 25 13.21 -11.69 -14.84
N THR A 26 14.09 -12.18 -15.71
CA THR A 26 15.48 -11.70 -15.75
C THR A 26 15.57 -10.26 -16.24
N ASP A 27 14.68 -9.84 -17.14
CA ASP A 27 14.59 -8.44 -17.55
C ASP A 27 14.03 -7.55 -16.42
N TRP A 28 12.99 -8.02 -15.72
CA TRP A 28 12.36 -7.30 -14.60
C TRP A 28 13.27 -7.23 -13.36
N TYR A 29 14.06 -8.28 -13.12
CA TYR A 29 14.93 -8.43 -11.96
C TYR A 29 16.33 -8.91 -12.40
N PRO A 30 17.16 -8.03 -12.99
CA PRO A 30 18.45 -8.42 -13.60
C PRO A 30 19.46 -9.07 -12.66
N ARG A 31 19.33 -8.84 -11.36
CA ARG A 31 20.22 -9.37 -10.31
C ARG A 31 19.50 -10.33 -9.38
N LEU A 32 18.49 -11.05 -9.90
CA LEU A 32 17.62 -11.96 -9.13
C LEU A 32 18.38 -12.95 -8.25
N GLU A 33 19.53 -13.43 -8.73
CA GLU A 33 20.38 -14.40 -8.03
C GLU A 33 21.48 -13.79 -7.15
N GLU A 34 21.53 -12.47 -7.05
CA GLU A 34 22.61 -11.74 -6.37
C GLU A 34 22.13 -10.81 -5.25
N ARG A 35 20.84 -10.45 -5.23
CA ARG A 35 20.29 -9.53 -4.22
C ARG A 35 18.84 -9.84 -3.90
N ALA A 36 18.34 -9.18 -2.86
CA ALA A 36 16.93 -9.25 -2.51
C ALA A 36 16.04 -8.37 -3.40
N TYR A 37 14.82 -8.84 -3.66
CA TYR A 37 13.75 -8.09 -4.29
C TYR A 37 12.48 -8.20 -3.45
N PHE A 38 11.70 -7.11 -3.41
CA PHE A 38 10.42 -7.03 -2.73
C PHE A 38 9.36 -6.63 -3.75
N VAL A 39 8.23 -7.32 -3.74
CA VAL A 39 7.07 -7.01 -4.59
C VAL A 39 5.80 -6.94 -3.74
N PRO A 40 5.11 -5.78 -3.74
CA PRO A 40 5.51 -4.54 -4.40
C PRO A 40 6.79 -3.95 -3.78
N SER A 41 7.58 -3.24 -4.59
CA SER A 41 8.88 -2.70 -4.13
C SER A 41 8.74 -1.62 -3.06
N VAL A 42 7.58 -0.95 -3.03
CA VAL A 42 7.14 -0.07 -1.95
C VAL A 42 5.79 -0.56 -1.43
N HIS A 43 5.53 -0.39 -0.14
CA HIS A 43 4.24 -0.70 0.43
C HIS A 43 3.23 0.38 0.03
N PHE A 44 2.09 -0.02 -0.55
CA PHE A 44 0.99 0.86 -0.90
C PHE A 44 -0.14 0.69 0.11
N ASN A 45 -0.53 1.77 0.77
CA ASN A 45 -1.64 1.75 1.71
C ASN A 45 -2.95 1.40 0.98
N ARG A 46 -3.81 0.64 1.65
CA ARG A 46 -5.12 0.21 1.19
C ARG A 46 -6.21 1.28 1.36
N VAL A 47 -5.87 2.44 1.95
CA VAL A 47 -6.80 3.56 2.17
C VAL A 47 -7.36 4.06 0.84
N HIS A 48 -8.67 3.93 0.68
CA HIS A 48 -9.40 4.39 -0.50
C HIS A 48 -9.48 5.92 -0.55
N TYR A 49 -9.33 6.46 -1.76
CA TYR A 49 -9.55 7.87 -2.06
C TYR A 49 -10.72 8.03 -3.02
N ASP A 50 -11.59 8.98 -2.73
CA ASP A 50 -12.65 9.38 -3.65
C ASP A 50 -12.16 10.50 -4.56
N ARG A 51 -12.41 10.35 -5.86
CA ARG A 51 -12.12 11.39 -6.83
C ARG A 51 -13.25 12.42 -6.81
N GLN A 52 -12.91 13.63 -6.42
CA GLN A 52 -13.77 14.79 -6.43
C GLN A 52 -13.24 15.82 -7.43
N HIS A 53 -14.04 16.85 -7.71
CA HIS A 53 -13.69 17.90 -8.66
C HIS A 53 -13.95 19.27 -8.02
N VAL A 54 -13.01 20.18 -8.18
CA VAL A 54 -13.15 21.58 -7.77
C VAL A 54 -13.20 22.44 -9.01
N GLY A 55 -14.35 23.04 -9.28
CA GLY A 55 -14.54 23.92 -10.43
C GLY A 55 -15.74 24.85 -10.27
N GLY A 56 -15.85 25.79 -11.20
CA GLY A 56 -16.98 26.70 -11.29
C GLY A 56 -18.23 26.03 -11.87
N ARG A 57 -19.41 26.57 -11.56
CA ARG A 57 -20.72 26.15 -12.07
C ARG A 57 -20.88 26.38 -13.57
N HIS A 58 -20.07 27.25 -14.16
CA HIS A 58 -20.21 27.73 -15.54
C HIS A 58 -19.23 27.10 -16.54
N VAL A 59 -18.40 26.14 -16.11
CA VAL A 59 -17.37 25.51 -16.94
C VAL A 59 -17.62 24.00 -17.00
N PRO A 60 -17.35 23.34 -18.15
CA PRO A 60 -17.43 21.88 -18.26
C PRO A 60 -16.64 21.17 -17.16
N GLN A 61 -17.15 20.02 -16.72
CA GLN A 61 -16.51 19.22 -15.67
C GLN A 61 -15.09 18.76 -16.05
N THR A 62 -14.76 18.72 -17.34
CA THR A 62 -13.43 18.40 -17.86
C THR A 62 -12.35 19.41 -17.49
N ASP A 63 -12.75 20.66 -17.21
CA ASP A 63 -11.82 21.72 -16.85
C ASP A 63 -11.80 21.95 -15.33
N HIS A 64 -12.55 21.15 -14.57
CA HIS A 64 -12.49 21.18 -13.11
C HIS A 64 -11.18 20.54 -12.64
N VAL A 65 -10.63 21.08 -11.56
CA VAL A 65 -9.42 20.54 -10.95
C VAL A 65 -9.76 19.22 -10.25
N PRO A 66 -9.17 18.09 -10.66
CA PRO A 66 -9.38 16.82 -9.96
C PRO A 66 -8.67 16.87 -8.60
N VAL A 67 -9.39 16.47 -7.56
CA VAL A 67 -8.85 16.34 -6.20
C VAL A 67 -9.20 14.98 -5.62
N LEU A 68 -8.36 14.48 -4.74
CA LEU A 68 -8.56 13.23 -4.02
C LEU A 68 -8.93 13.52 -2.58
N VAL A 69 -9.94 12.83 -2.08
CA VAL A 69 -10.34 12.92 -0.67
C VAL A 69 -10.17 11.55 -0.05
N PRO A 70 -9.38 11.41 1.03
CA PRO A 70 -9.28 10.14 1.73
C PRO A 70 -10.65 9.79 2.31
N GLN A 71 -11.10 8.56 2.09
CA GLN A 71 -12.28 8.05 2.78
C GLN A 71 -11.96 7.99 4.28
N LEU A 72 -12.76 8.68 5.09
CA LEU A 72 -12.59 8.67 6.52
C LEU A 72 -12.97 7.29 7.09
N PRO A 73 -12.27 6.84 8.14
CA PRO A 73 -12.62 5.60 8.83
C PRO A 73 -14.07 5.62 9.30
N VAL A 74 -14.84 4.60 8.96
CA VAL A 74 -16.20 4.41 9.50
C VAL A 74 -16.14 3.35 10.58
N ALA A 75 -16.70 3.65 11.77
CA ALA A 75 -16.66 2.75 12.92
C ALA A 75 -17.40 1.41 12.68
N ASP A 76 -18.47 1.43 11.87
CA ASP A 76 -19.27 0.25 11.51
C ASP A 76 -19.37 0.10 9.99
N ARG A 77 -18.64 -0.86 9.42
CA ARG A 77 -18.81 -1.28 8.03
C ARG A 77 -20.10 -2.07 7.87
N ARG A 78 -20.89 -1.75 6.83
CA ARG A 78 -21.93 -2.68 6.35
C ARG A 78 -21.29 -3.70 5.39
N PRO A 79 -21.78 -4.95 5.34
CA PRO A 79 -21.32 -5.91 4.34
C PRO A 79 -21.54 -5.36 2.92
N GLY A 80 -20.45 -5.26 2.14
CA GLY A 80 -20.46 -4.71 0.77
C GLY A 80 -19.99 -3.26 0.63
N ASP A 81 -19.70 -2.57 1.74
CA ASP A 81 -19.13 -1.22 1.72
C ASP A 81 -17.60 -1.25 1.55
N GLN A 82 -17.07 -0.37 0.69
CA GLN A 82 -15.62 -0.21 0.42
C GLN A 82 -14.96 0.79 1.40
N SER A 83 -15.70 1.33 2.37
CA SER A 83 -15.23 2.34 3.33
C SER A 83 -14.02 1.87 4.15
N VAL A 84 -12.99 2.69 4.31
CA VAL A 84 -11.80 2.32 5.12
C VAL A 84 -12.18 2.18 6.60
N SER A 85 -11.58 1.21 7.31
CA SER A 85 -11.70 1.08 8.77
C SER A 85 -10.41 1.50 9.46
N ASP A 86 -10.47 1.90 10.74
CA ASP A 86 -9.27 2.21 11.52
C ASP A 86 -8.29 1.01 11.63
N SER A 87 -8.83 -0.21 11.55
CA SER A 87 -8.02 -1.42 11.43
C SER A 87 -7.16 -1.41 10.17
N ASP A 88 -7.70 -1.03 9.01
CA ASP A 88 -6.96 -1.05 7.74
C ASP A 88 -5.71 -0.14 7.80
N ILE A 89 -5.84 1.05 8.42
CA ILE A 89 -4.71 1.98 8.56
C ILE A 89 -3.63 1.43 9.49
N ARG A 90 -4.03 0.82 10.62
CA ARG A 90 -3.08 0.18 11.54
C ARG A 90 -2.41 -1.02 10.88
N ASP A 91 -3.17 -1.73 10.06
CA ASP A 91 -2.70 -2.91 9.37
C ASP A 91 -1.60 -2.55 8.37
N ASP A 92 -1.83 -1.54 7.52
CA ASP A 92 -0.86 -1.02 6.56
C ASP A 92 0.43 -0.54 7.25
N ARG A 93 0.32 0.27 8.31
CA ARG A 93 1.50 0.77 9.07
C ARG A 93 2.34 -0.37 9.63
N THR A 94 1.68 -1.41 10.12
CA THR A 94 2.32 -2.57 10.73
C THR A 94 3.01 -3.42 9.66
N THR A 95 2.35 -3.68 8.54
CA THR A 95 2.94 -4.39 7.40
C THR A 95 4.13 -3.62 6.82
N GLN A 96 4.03 -2.30 6.68
CA GLN A 96 5.13 -1.46 6.22
C GLN A 96 6.36 -1.59 7.13
N ARG A 97 6.17 -1.56 8.44
CA ARG A 97 7.24 -1.73 9.44
C ARG A 97 7.91 -3.11 9.34
N LEU A 98 7.10 -4.16 9.21
CA LEU A 98 7.60 -5.53 9.01
C LEU A 98 8.48 -5.61 7.74
N LEU A 99 7.98 -5.11 6.62
CA LEU A 99 8.71 -5.12 5.34
C LEU A 99 9.99 -4.28 5.39
N ALA A 100 9.98 -3.14 6.10
CA ALA A 100 11.17 -2.32 6.30
C ALA A 100 12.27 -3.09 7.07
N CYS A 101 11.89 -3.81 8.14
CA CYS A 101 12.84 -4.62 8.91
C CYS A 101 13.39 -5.79 8.08
N LEU A 102 12.54 -6.49 7.33
CA LEU A 102 12.98 -7.59 6.44
C LEU A 102 13.91 -7.09 5.33
N ARG A 103 13.65 -5.90 4.78
CA ARG A 103 14.54 -5.27 3.79
C ARG A 103 15.89 -4.92 4.41
N ALA A 104 15.90 -4.34 5.60
CA ALA A 104 17.15 -4.07 6.33
C ALA A 104 17.93 -5.36 6.63
N LEU A 105 17.27 -6.46 6.97
CA LEU A 105 17.91 -7.77 7.13
C LEU A 105 18.57 -8.21 5.82
N ALA A 106 17.82 -8.14 4.72
CA ALA A 106 18.30 -8.53 3.41
C ALA A 106 19.55 -7.73 3.00
N ASP A 107 19.50 -6.42 3.17
CA ASP A 107 20.57 -5.51 2.77
C ASP A 107 21.82 -5.69 3.64
N ARG A 108 21.66 -5.86 4.96
CA ARG A 108 22.80 -6.01 5.88
C ARG A 108 23.48 -7.37 5.79
N GLN A 109 22.71 -8.43 5.52
CA GLN A 109 23.25 -9.79 5.40
C GLN A 109 23.55 -10.21 3.95
N ASN A 110 23.27 -9.33 2.97
CA ASN A 110 23.36 -9.64 1.55
C ASN A 110 22.56 -10.90 1.16
N GLU A 111 21.36 -11.05 1.73
CA GLU A 111 20.52 -12.21 1.45
C GLU A 111 20.02 -12.16 0.00
N VAL A 112 20.02 -13.33 -0.63
CA VAL A 112 19.46 -13.51 -1.98
C VAL A 112 18.08 -14.11 -1.86
N MET A 113 17.07 -13.23 -1.84
CA MET A 113 15.68 -13.64 -1.67
C MET A 113 14.69 -12.80 -2.46
N PHE A 114 13.54 -13.40 -2.75
CA PHE A 114 12.41 -12.73 -3.37
C PHE A 114 11.23 -12.71 -2.40
N VAL A 115 10.80 -11.52 -2.00
CA VAL A 115 9.74 -11.31 -1.02
C VAL A 115 8.48 -10.83 -1.72
N LEU A 116 7.39 -11.56 -1.56
CA LEU A 116 6.05 -11.17 -1.98
C LEU A 116 5.20 -10.88 -0.75
N SER A 117 4.47 -9.78 -0.76
CA SER A 117 3.47 -9.49 0.27
C SER A 117 2.08 -9.37 -0.33
N GLN A 118 1.07 -9.90 0.36
CA GLN A 118 -0.35 -9.76 0.03
C GLN A 118 -0.73 -10.35 -1.35
N LEU A 119 -0.32 -11.59 -1.62
CA LEU A 119 -0.67 -12.29 -2.87
C LEU A 119 -1.93 -13.13 -2.68
N ASP A 120 -3.03 -12.77 -3.35
CA ASP A 120 -4.24 -13.57 -3.36
C ASP A 120 -4.01 -14.91 -4.09
N PHE A 121 -4.58 -16.01 -3.58
CA PHE A 121 -4.47 -17.32 -4.24
C PHE A 121 -5.08 -17.32 -5.65
N GLY A 122 -6.07 -16.45 -5.88
CA GLY A 122 -6.71 -16.28 -7.19
C GLY A 122 -5.80 -15.62 -8.22
N ASP A 123 -4.85 -14.81 -7.78
CA ASP A 123 -3.95 -14.07 -8.66
C ASP A 123 -2.78 -14.91 -9.16
N TYR A 124 -2.44 -16.00 -8.45
CA TYR A 124 -1.43 -16.96 -8.90
C TYR A 124 -1.83 -17.62 -10.23
N LEU A 125 -1.06 -17.31 -11.28
CA LEU A 125 -1.33 -17.72 -12.66
C LEU A 125 -2.77 -17.38 -13.11
N GLY A 126 -3.28 -16.26 -12.61
CA GLY A 126 -4.66 -15.80 -12.79
C GLY A 126 -4.89 -14.98 -14.06
N GLU A 127 -3.82 -14.48 -14.70
CA GLU A 127 -3.95 -13.56 -15.83
C GLU A 127 -4.60 -14.21 -17.07
N PRO A 128 -5.76 -13.69 -17.54
CA PRO A 128 -6.52 -14.33 -18.61
C PRO A 128 -5.74 -14.55 -19.91
N CYS A 129 -4.87 -13.62 -20.28
CA CYS A 129 -4.05 -13.69 -21.49
C CYS A 129 -2.99 -14.81 -21.45
N TYR A 130 -2.63 -15.31 -20.25
CA TYR A 130 -1.70 -16.42 -20.07
C TYR A 130 -2.38 -17.74 -19.72
N SER A 131 -3.71 -17.80 -19.72
CA SER A 131 -4.50 -18.97 -19.31
C SER A 131 -4.10 -20.29 -19.99
N ALA A 132 -3.77 -20.26 -21.29
CA ALA A 132 -3.34 -21.45 -22.04
C ALA A 132 -2.00 -22.01 -21.52
N ALA A 133 -1.04 -21.13 -21.26
CA ALA A 133 0.25 -21.48 -20.68
C ALA A 133 0.13 -21.92 -19.22
N ALA A 134 -0.69 -21.22 -18.43
CA ALA A 134 -0.96 -21.52 -17.03
C ALA A 134 -1.55 -22.92 -16.81
N ASN A 135 -2.22 -23.50 -17.80
CA ASN A 135 -2.77 -24.87 -17.71
C ASN A 135 -1.69 -25.96 -17.59
N ALA A 136 -0.42 -25.65 -17.88
CA ALA A 136 0.69 -26.57 -17.66
C ALA A 136 1.04 -26.74 -16.16
N PHE A 137 0.56 -25.83 -15.29
CA PHE A 137 0.89 -25.80 -13.88
C PHE A 137 -0.34 -26.07 -13.01
N ALA A 138 -0.10 -26.63 -11.82
CA ALA A 138 -1.14 -26.78 -10.81
C ALA A 138 -1.55 -25.40 -10.27
N ARG A 139 -2.86 -25.16 -10.15
CA ARG A 139 -3.41 -23.92 -9.58
C ARG A 139 -4.23 -24.20 -8.33
N PRO A 140 -4.38 -23.22 -7.41
CA PRO A 140 -5.18 -23.39 -6.20
C PRO A 140 -6.62 -23.88 -6.47
N ILE A 141 -7.21 -23.43 -7.59
CA ILE A 141 -8.57 -23.84 -8.02
C ILE A 141 -8.71 -25.34 -8.30
N ASP A 142 -7.62 -26.05 -8.63
CA ASP A 142 -7.64 -27.47 -8.99
C ASP A 142 -7.77 -28.40 -7.76
N LEU A 143 -7.49 -27.90 -6.55
CA LEU A 143 -7.70 -28.62 -5.29
C LEU A 143 -9.17 -29.06 -5.11
N LYS A 144 -10.13 -28.31 -5.68
CA LYS A 144 -11.56 -28.66 -5.69
C LYS A 144 -11.86 -29.92 -6.53
N LYS A 145 -11.22 -30.05 -7.69
CA LYS A 145 -11.54 -31.10 -8.69
C LYS A 145 -11.08 -32.49 -8.23
N LYS A 146 -9.96 -32.58 -7.51
CA LYS A 146 -9.44 -33.85 -6.96
C LYS A 146 -10.32 -34.43 -5.84
N LYS A 147 -11.00 -33.59 -5.05
CA LYS A 147 -11.88 -34.04 -3.95
C LYS A 147 -13.28 -34.49 -4.44
N LYS A 148 -13.85 -33.82 -5.45
CA LYS A 148 -15.14 -34.24 -6.05
C LYS A 148 -15.10 -35.60 -6.74
N LYS A 149 -13.97 -36.00 -7.32
CA LYS A 149 -13.80 -37.35 -7.90
C LYS A 149 -13.69 -38.48 -6.86
N LYS A 150 -13.49 -38.17 -5.57
CA LYS A 150 -13.20 -39.16 -4.52
C LYS A 150 -14.35 -39.37 -3.50
N LYS A 151 -15.47 -38.64 -3.60
CA LYS A 151 -16.60 -38.76 -2.67
C LYS A 151 -17.84 -39.34 -3.34
N THR A 152 -18.11 -40.61 -3.06
CA THR A 152 -19.46 -41.14 -2.97
C THR A 152 -20.13 -40.50 -1.74
N LYS A 153 -21.28 -39.85 -2.00
CA LYS A 153 -22.24 -39.14 -1.14
C LYS A 153 -22.17 -39.32 0.40
N THR A 154 -22.20 -38.19 1.11
CA THR A 154 -23.15 -37.93 2.23
C THR A 154 -23.35 -36.42 2.38
N LYS A 155 -24.61 -36.01 2.57
CA LYS A 155 -25.11 -34.61 2.51
C LYS A 155 -24.81 -33.75 3.73
N GLU A 156 -24.20 -34.29 4.77
CA GLU A 156 -23.90 -33.56 6.03
C GLU A 156 -22.50 -32.93 6.04
N ALA A 157 -21.68 -33.18 5.01
CA ALA A 157 -20.33 -32.60 4.85
C ALA A 157 -20.29 -31.38 3.92
N GLU A 158 -21.45 -30.77 3.60
CA GLU A 158 -21.55 -29.58 2.75
C GLU A 158 -21.28 -28.27 3.51
N GLU A 159 -21.35 -28.25 4.86
CA GLU A 159 -21.22 -27.02 5.66
C GLU A 159 -19.77 -26.68 6.11
N THR A 160 -18.76 -27.47 5.74
CA THR A 160 -17.34 -27.20 6.08
C THR A 160 -16.40 -27.16 4.86
N GLU A 161 -16.94 -27.00 3.65
CA GLU A 161 -16.15 -26.68 2.46
C GLU A 161 -15.76 -25.18 2.45
N GLU A 162 -14.96 -24.76 3.44
CA GLU A 162 -14.23 -23.50 3.36
C GLU A 162 -13.38 -23.53 2.10
N SER A 163 -13.77 -22.65 1.18
CA SER A 163 -13.11 -22.22 -0.03
C SER A 163 -11.57 -22.21 0.09
N LEU A 164 -10.92 -23.34 -0.26
CA LEU A 164 -9.45 -23.42 -0.44
C LEU A 164 -8.89 -22.48 -1.54
N HIS A 165 -9.77 -21.75 -2.22
CA HIS A 165 -9.49 -20.78 -3.27
C HIS A 165 -9.69 -19.33 -2.79
N GLU A 166 -10.31 -19.12 -1.64
CA GLU A 166 -10.43 -17.80 -1.01
C GLU A 166 -9.34 -17.71 0.06
N GLY A 167 -8.45 -16.74 -0.07
CA GLY A 167 -7.32 -16.58 0.82
C GLY A 167 -6.13 -16.05 0.05
N ASP A 168 -5.13 -15.69 0.82
CA ASP A 168 -3.96 -14.98 0.38
C ASP A 168 -2.72 -15.50 1.11
N PHE A 169 -1.58 -15.11 0.59
CA PHE A 169 -0.33 -15.16 1.31
C PHE A 169 -0.02 -13.77 1.83
N ASP A 170 -0.10 -13.56 3.15
CA ASP A 170 0.31 -12.31 3.79
C ASP A 170 1.78 -11.98 3.44
N LEU A 171 2.65 -12.99 3.55
CA LEU A 171 4.06 -12.90 3.19
C LEU A 171 4.58 -14.23 2.63
N LEU A 172 5.26 -14.18 1.48
CA LEU A 172 6.09 -15.27 0.94
C LEU A 172 7.51 -14.79 0.76
N ILE A 173 8.47 -15.60 1.18
CA ILE A 173 9.88 -15.39 0.91
C ILE A 173 10.43 -16.62 0.19
N PHE A 174 10.93 -16.41 -1.01
CA PHE A 174 11.74 -17.39 -1.74
C PHE A 174 13.20 -17.08 -1.48
N HIS A 175 13.85 -17.83 -0.62
CA HIS A 175 15.28 -17.69 -0.36
C HIS A 175 16.07 -18.63 -1.25
N ARG A 176 17.00 -18.12 -2.05
CA ARG A 176 17.75 -18.92 -3.04
C ARG A 176 18.45 -20.13 -2.41
N GLU A 177 18.98 -19.97 -1.21
CA GLU A 177 19.76 -21.03 -0.54
C GLU A 177 18.98 -21.86 0.48
N TYR A 178 17.86 -21.33 1.00
CA TYR A 178 17.20 -21.94 2.14
C TYR A 178 15.79 -22.45 1.80
N GLY A 179 15.19 -22.10 0.67
CA GLY A 179 13.86 -22.60 0.29
C GLY A 179 12.77 -21.55 0.43
N VAL A 180 11.57 -21.98 0.80
CA VAL A 180 10.39 -21.13 0.87
C VAL A 180 10.01 -20.88 2.33
N LEU A 181 9.69 -19.64 2.68
CA LEU A 181 9.02 -19.27 3.93
C LEU A 181 7.66 -18.67 3.61
N VAL A 182 6.62 -19.15 4.29
CA VAL A 182 5.33 -18.48 4.36
C VAL A 182 5.14 -17.88 5.74
N GLY A 183 4.86 -16.58 5.77
CA GLY A 183 4.55 -15.82 6.97
C GLY A 183 3.08 -15.45 6.99
N GLU A 184 2.43 -15.68 8.13
CA GLU A 184 1.06 -15.23 8.38
C GLU A 184 1.07 -14.11 9.39
N VAL A 185 0.58 -12.94 9.00
CA VAL A 185 0.64 -11.72 9.79
C VAL A 185 -0.68 -11.55 10.53
N LYS A 186 -0.61 -11.45 11.86
CA LYS A 186 -1.76 -11.12 12.70
C LYS A 186 -1.45 -9.92 13.57
N ILE A 187 -2.27 -8.90 13.37
CA ILE A 187 -2.11 -7.60 13.99
C ILE A 187 -2.95 -7.62 15.26
N VAL A 188 -2.26 -7.70 16.39
CA VAL A 188 -2.81 -7.84 17.73
C VAL A 188 -1.90 -7.13 18.72
N GLY A 189 -2.48 -6.39 19.66
CA GLY A 189 -1.74 -5.68 20.72
C GLY A 189 -1.96 -4.17 20.74
N ASP A 190 -2.13 -3.52 19.58
CA ASP A 190 -2.14 -2.05 19.49
C ASP A 190 -3.29 -1.38 20.24
N ASN A 191 -4.41 -2.08 20.36
CA ASN A 191 -5.65 -1.53 20.92
C ASN A 191 -5.90 -1.99 22.36
N PHE A 192 -5.01 -2.78 22.96
CA PHE A 192 -5.24 -3.31 24.30
C PHE A 192 -5.29 -2.21 25.36
N SER A 193 -4.42 -1.20 25.24
CA SER A 193 -4.40 -0.03 26.12
C SER A 193 -5.63 0.85 25.93
N SER A 194 -6.04 1.13 24.68
CA SER A 194 -7.21 1.95 24.38
C SER A 194 -8.52 1.30 24.83
N LEU A 195 -8.60 -0.03 24.82
CA LEU A 195 -9.80 -0.78 25.16
C LEU A 195 -9.88 -1.17 26.64
N THR A 196 -8.90 -0.78 27.46
CA THR A 196 -8.83 -1.07 28.92
C THR A 196 -9.11 -2.55 29.23
N LEU A 197 -8.53 -3.45 28.44
CA LEU A 197 -8.80 -4.89 28.56
C LEU A 197 -8.01 -5.50 29.72
N THR A 198 -8.64 -6.40 30.46
CA THR A 198 -7.96 -7.23 31.46
C THR A 198 -6.97 -8.20 30.79
N GLN A 199 -5.97 -8.68 31.54
CA GLN A 199 -4.98 -9.63 31.02
C GLN A 199 -5.62 -10.91 30.45
N GLN A 200 -6.66 -11.44 31.09
CA GLN A 200 -7.38 -12.61 30.60
C GLN A 200 -8.10 -12.35 29.26
N GLN A 201 -8.67 -11.16 29.08
CA GLN A 201 -9.30 -10.78 27.81
C GLN A 201 -8.26 -10.59 26.71
N GLN A 202 -7.11 -9.96 27.02
CA GLN A 202 -5.99 -9.84 26.09
C GLN A 202 -5.50 -11.22 25.64
N ASP A 203 -5.31 -12.15 26.58
CA ASP A 203 -4.89 -13.52 26.29
C ASP A 203 -5.90 -14.24 25.40
N ALA A 204 -7.19 -14.13 25.68
CA ALA A 204 -8.23 -14.75 24.86
C ALA A 204 -8.21 -14.23 23.41
N ILE A 205 -7.95 -12.94 23.21
CA ILE A 205 -7.79 -12.36 21.87
C ILE A 205 -6.53 -12.91 21.18
N VAL A 206 -5.41 -12.97 21.89
CA VAL A 206 -4.16 -13.52 21.35
C VAL A 206 -4.33 -14.99 20.97
N VAL A 207 -4.92 -15.81 21.84
CA VAL A 207 -5.23 -17.23 21.57
C VAL A 207 -6.02 -17.34 20.25
N LYS A 208 -7.12 -16.61 20.13
CA LYS A 208 -7.96 -16.62 18.92
C LYS A 208 -7.18 -16.23 17.67
N LYS A 209 -6.32 -15.20 17.75
CA LYS A 209 -5.52 -14.73 16.61
C LYS A 209 -4.42 -15.71 16.22
N VAL A 210 -3.76 -16.36 17.17
CA VAL A 210 -2.76 -17.39 16.90
C VAL A 210 -3.41 -18.64 16.30
N GLU A 211 -4.58 -19.06 16.80
CA GLU A 211 -5.35 -20.16 16.18
C GLU A 211 -5.73 -19.87 14.72
N GLN A 212 -6.16 -18.64 14.44
CA GLN A 212 -6.43 -18.20 13.08
C GLN A 212 -5.16 -18.26 12.22
N ALA A 213 -4.02 -17.79 12.75
CA ALA A 213 -2.76 -17.83 12.02
C ALA A 213 -2.33 -19.26 11.67
N VAL A 214 -2.40 -20.18 12.63
CA VAL A 214 -2.10 -21.61 12.43
C VAL A 214 -2.99 -22.23 11.36
N LYS A 215 -4.29 -21.92 11.35
CA LYS A 215 -5.23 -22.40 10.31
C LYS A 215 -4.83 -21.91 8.93
N GLN A 216 -4.49 -20.62 8.79
CA GLN A 216 -4.11 -20.04 7.50
C GLN A 216 -2.74 -20.53 7.02
N LEU A 217 -1.73 -20.66 7.90
CA LEU A 217 -0.44 -21.25 7.55
C LEU A 217 -0.57 -22.69 7.02
N ASN A 218 -1.39 -23.52 7.69
CA ASN A 218 -1.66 -24.89 7.23
C ASN A 218 -2.43 -24.91 5.90
N LYS A 219 -3.23 -23.89 5.60
CA LYS A 219 -3.89 -23.71 4.30
C LYS A 219 -2.88 -23.33 3.23
N ALA A 220 -2.06 -22.32 3.51
CA ALA A 220 -1.02 -21.81 2.62
C ALA A 220 0.01 -22.88 2.26
N GLU A 221 0.49 -23.68 3.23
CA GLU A 221 1.38 -24.81 2.98
C GLU A 221 0.76 -25.85 2.04
N LYS A 222 -0.52 -26.20 2.23
CA LYS A 222 -1.23 -27.13 1.34
C LYS A 222 -1.34 -26.59 -0.09
N VAL A 223 -1.56 -25.29 -0.24
CA VAL A 223 -1.58 -24.61 -1.53
C VAL A 223 -0.19 -24.65 -2.16
N LEU A 224 0.87 -24.23 -1.45
CA LEU A 224 2.25 -24.25 -1.92
C LEU A 224 2.70 -25.65 -2.33
N THR A 225 2.46 -26.65 -1.49
CA THR A 225 2.78 -28.06 -1.78
C THR A 225 2.06 -28.54 -3.04
N HIS A 226 0.84 -28.07 -3.29
CA HIS A 226 0.10 -28.41 -4.49
C HIS A 226 0.66 -27.73 -5.75
N ILE A 227 0.85 -26.42 -5.70
CA ILE A 227 1.25 -25.63 -6.88
C ILE A 227 2.74 -25.82 -7.25
N LEU A 228 3.55 -26.33 -6.32
CA LEU A 228 4.95 -26.71 -6.51
C LEU A 228 5.16 -28.23 -6.59
N SER A 229 4.08 -29.02 -6.70
CA SER A 229 4.16 -30.50 -6.69
C SER A 229 4.89 -31.11 -7.89
N ASP A 230 5.09 -30.34 -8.96
CA ASP A 230 5.84 -30.74 -10.14
C ASP A 230 7.37 -30.66 -9.94
N LEU A 231 7.84 -29.95 -8.91
CA LEU A 231 9.27 -29.84 -8.61
C LEU A 231 9.79 -31.11 -7.95
N GLN A 232 10.98 -31.55 -8.38
CA GLN A 232 11.67 -32.71 -7.81
C GLN A 232 13.13 -32.34 -7.47
N PRO A 233 13.55 -32.52 -6.19
CA PRO A 233 12.70 -32.80 -5.02
C PRO A 233 11.79 -31.59 -4.68
N PRO A 234 10.72 -31.80 -3.90
CA PRO A 234 9.83 -30.72 -3.50
C PRO A 234 10.57 -29.71 -2.61
N PRO A 235 10.28 -28.40 -2.74
CA PRO A 235 10.94 -27.37 -1.95
C PRO A 235 10.54 -27.46 -0.48
N ARG A 236 11.49 -27.14 0.41
CA ARG A 236 11.18 -27.05 1.84
C ARG A 236 10.37 -25.78 2.12
N VAL A 237 9.13 -25.96 2.57
CA VAL A 237 8.23 -24.88 2.99
C VAL A 237 8.30 -24.72 4.51
N ARG A 238 8.82 -23.58 4.96
CA ARG A 238 8.85 -23.15 6.35
C ARG A 238 7.67 -22.23 6.65
N LYS A 239 7.29 -22.15 7.91
CA LYS A 239 6.15 -21.36 8.39
C LYS A 239 6.58 -20.48 9.55
N SER A 240 6.09 -19.25 9.60
CA SER A 240 6.23 -18.37 10.75
C SER A 240 4.90 -17.68 11.04
N VAL A 241 4.48 -17.72 12.30
CA VAL A 241 3.45 -16.79 12.79
C VAL A 241 4.13 -15.45 13.04
N MET A 242 3.55 -14.36 12.52
CA MET A 242 4.10 -13.00 12.66
C MET A 242 3.10 -12.13 13.42
N LEU A 243 3.50 -11.71 14.61
CA LEU A 243 2.73 -10.92 15.57
C LEU A 243 3.48 -9.61 15.86
N PRO A 244 3.58 -8.73 14.85
CA PRO A 244 4.47 -7.56 14.89
C PRO A 244 4.19 -6.59 16.04
N ASN A 245 2.99 -6.60 16.62
CA ASN A 245 2.58 -5.70 17.71
C ASN A 245 2.43 -6.40 19.07
N LEU A 246 2.80 -7.69 19.15
CA LEU A 246 2.74 -8.47 20.38
C LEU A 246 4.16 -8.72 20.90
N ALA A 247 4.39 -8.50 22.20
CA ALA A 247 5.68 -8.82 22.80
C ALA A 247 5.87 -10.33 22.94
N ARG A 248 7.12 -10.79 22.80
CA ARG A 248 7.56 -12.17 22.96
C ARG A 248 7.12 -12.76 24.30
N SER A 249 7.26 -11.97 25.36
CA SER A 249 6.86 -12.35 26.73
C SER A 249 5.35 -12.59 26.86
N GLN A 250 4.52 -11.85 26.11
CA GLN A 250 3.07 -12.05 26.09
C GLN A 250 2.71 -13.34 25.36
N LEU A 251 3.31 -13.59 24.19
CA LEU A 251 3.09 -14.84 23.46
C LEU A 251 3.53 -16.05 24.29
N GLN A 252 4.72 -15.98 24.90
CA GLN A 252 5.24 -17.07 25.72
C GLN A 252 4.32 -17.41 26.89
N ARG A 253 3.77 -16.38 27.55
CA ARG A 253 2.79 -16.56 28.62
C ARG A 253 1.50 -17.21 28.13
N VAL A 254 0.98 -16.78 26.97
CA VAL A 254 -0.23 -17.37 26.38
C VAL A 254 -0.03 -18.85 26.02
N LEU A 255 1.10 -19.21 25.42
CA LEU A 255 1.39 -20.60 25.06
C LEU A 255 1.56 -21.48 26.30
N ARG A 256 2.32 -21.03 27.30
CA ARG A 256 2.49 -21.78 28.57
C ARG A 256 1.18 -22.04 29.29
N ASN A 257 0.23 -21.11 29.20
CA ASN A 257 -1.09 -21.24 29.83
C ASN A 257 -2.10 -22.02 28.97
N ASN A 258 -1.77 -22.33 27.71
CA ASN A 258 -2.64 -23.04 26.78
C ASN A 258 -1.86 -24.10 25.99
N LEU A 259 -1.70 -25.28 26.62
CA LEU A 259 -0.95 -26.41 26.07
C LEU A 259 -1.50 -26.90 24.72
N GLN A 260 -2.80 -26.77 24.47
CA GLN A 260 -3.40 -27.16 23.18
C GLN A 260 -2.94 -26.21 22.06
N LEU A 261 -2.93 -24.91 22.34
CA LEU A 261 -2.42 -23.91 21.41
C LEU A 261 -0.92 -24.10 21.16
N GLU A 262 -0.14 -24.34 22.21
CA GLU A 262 1.29 -24.63 22.11
C GLU A 262 1.54 -25.85 21.20
N GLN A 263 0.81 -26.94 21.40
CA GLN A 263 0.90 -28.12 20.54
C GLN A 263 0.51 -27.83 19.09
N ALA A 264 -0.56 -27.06 18.87
CA ALA A 264 -0.98 -26.67 17.52
C ALA A 264 0.09 -25.82 16.80
N VAL A 265 0.73 -24.90 17.53
CA VAL A 265 1.83 -24.05 17.05
C VAL A 265 3.06 -24.91 16.71
N CYS A 266 3.46 -25.82 17.61
CA CYS A 266 4.59 -26.74 17.39
C CYS A 266 4.35 -27.66 16.20
N GLN A 267 3.16 -28.24 16.07
CA GLN A 267 2.80 -29.10 14.94
C GLN A 267 2.75 -28.30 13.63
N CYS A 268 2.19 -27.10 13.66
CA CYS A 268 2.11 -26.23 12.50
C CYS A 268 3.50 -25.87 11.98
N MET A 269 4.45 -25.50 12.85
CA MET A 269 5.79 -25.11 12.43
C MET A 269 6.79 -26.27 12.36
N ALA A 270 6.34 -27.52 12.58
CA ALA A 270 7.19 -28.72 12.61
C ALA A 270 8.40 -28.59 13.58
N ILE A 271 8.16 -27.99 14.74
CA ILE A 271 9.19 -27.66 15.72
C ILE A 271 9.76 -28.93 16.34
N GLN A 272 11.09 -29.03 16.40
CA GLN A 272 11.79 -30.13 17.04
C GLN A 272 11.76 -30.03 18.58
N SER A 273 11.84 -31.17 19.26
CA SER A 273 11.86 -31.24 20.72
C SER A 273 13.00 -30.39 21.31
N GLY A 274 12.67 -29.43 22.19
CA GLY A 274 13.63 -28.57 22.87
C GLY A 274 13.77 -27.16 22.31
N VAL A 275 13.23 -26.90 21.11
CA VAL A 275 13.11 -25.54 20.58
C VAL A 275 11.86 -24.87 21.16
N ASN A 276 12.00 -23.65 21.67
CA ASN A 276 10.87 -22.91 22.21
C ASN A 276 10.00 -22.36 21.06
N PRO A 277 8.68 -22.63 21.05
CA PRO A 277 7.79 -22.27 19.94
C PRO A 277 7.70 -20.77 19.66
N VAL A 278 8.08 -19.94 20.63
CA VAL A 278 8.09 -18.50 20.48
C VAL A 278 9.28 -18.03 19.62
N ASP A 279 10.38 -18.77 19.59
CA ASP A 279 11.62 -18.34 18.92
C ASP A 279 11.53 -18.45 17.38
N VAL A 280 10.56 -19.24 16.89
CA VAL A 280 10.20 -19.34 15.47
C VAL A 280 9.06 -18.39 15.07
N CYS A 281 8.49 -17.66 16.04
CA CYS A 281 7.50 -16.61 15.77
C CYS A 281 8.20 -15.25 15.68
N LEU A 282 7.73 -14.39 14.77
CA LEU A 282 8.20 -13.02 14.70
C LEU A 282 7.32 -12.15 15.61
N CYS A 283 7.91 -11.53 16.62
CA CYS A 283 7.22 -10.68 17.60
C CYS A 283 7.65 -9.20 17.48
N ALA A 284 7.03 -8.33 18.27
CA ALA A 284 7.37 -6.90 18.32
C ALA A 284 8.85 -6.64 18.66
N ASP A 285 9.44 -7.49 19.50
CA ASP A 285 10.85 -7.42 19.93
C ASP A 285 11.84 -7.64 18.78
N ASN A 286 11.40 -8.26 17.67
CA ASN A 286 12.22 -8.47 16.49
C ASN A 286 12.16 -7.30 15.50
N LEU A 287 11.36 -6.26 15.78
CA LEU A 287 11.07 -5.17 14.86
C LEU A 287 11.45 -3.81 15.43
N SER A 288 11.61 -2.83 14.54
CA SER A 288 11.80 -1.42 14.90
C SER A 288 10.61 -0.86 15.66
N HIS A 289 10.79 0.26 16.35
CA HIS A 289 9.71 0.88 17.10
C HIS A 289 8.61 1.40 16.17
N THR A 290 7.34 1.37 16.61
CA THR A 290 6.18 1.78 15.78
C THR A 290 6.23 3.25 15.36
N ALA A 291 6.83 4.12 16.18
CA ALA A 291 7.01 5.54 15.89
C ALA A 291 8.16 5.82 14.90
N THR A 292 9.12 4.91 14.77
CA THR A 292 10.29 5.05 13.89
C THR A 292 10.48 3.75 13.09
N PRO A 293 9.52 3.38 12.22
CA PRO A 293 9.46 2.05 11.60
C PRO A 293 10.64 1.74 10.66
N PHE A 294 11.35 2.75 10.19
CA PHE A 294 12.53 2.61 9.32
C PHE A 294 13.85 2.63 10.08
N ASP A 295 13.83 2.92 11.39
CA ASP A 295 15.02 2.96 12.24
C ASP A 295 15.31 1.56 12.78
N VAL A 296 16.01 0.76 11.99
CA VAL A 296 16.43 -0.59 12.36
C VAL A 296 17.79 -0.50 13.03
N THR A 297 17.80 -0.48 14.36
CA THR A 297 19.04 -0.44 15.15
C THR A 297 19.77 -1.78 15.14
N ASP A 298 21.02 -1.80 15.61
CA ASP A 298 21.81 -3.05 15.68
C ASP A 298 21.22 -4.06 16.67
N ASP A 299 20.58 -3.60 17.74
CA ASP A 299 19.86 -4.46 18.70
C ASP A 299 18.65 -5.13 18.03
N VAL A 300 17.85 -4.34 17.30
CA VAL A 300 16.72 -4.86 16.52
C VAL A 300 17.21 -5.87 15.47
N MET A 301 18.30 -5.53 14.78
CA MET A 301 18.90 -6.44 13.79
C MET A 301 19.38 -7.74 14.44
N THR A 302 19.96 -7.69 15.63
CA THR A 302 20.40 -8.88 16.38
C THR A 302 19.21 -9.79 16.70
N GLU A 303 18.11 -9.25 17.23
CA GLU A 303 16.90 -10.02 17.51
C GLU A 303 16.26 -10.58 16.23
N LEU A 304 16.27 -9.80 15.14
CA LEU A 304 15.72 -10.24 13.86
C LEU A 304 16.55 -11.38 13.25
N LEU A 305 17.88 -11.31 13.34
CA LEU A 305 18.79 -12.36 12.88
C LEU A 305 18.65 -13.65 13.70
N GLN A 306 18.41 -13.53 15.00
CA GLN A 306 18.11 -14.70 15.83
C GLN A 306 16.84 -15.40 15.32
N TRP A 307 15.73 -14.66 15.12
CA TRP A 307 14.51 -15.24 14.54
C TRP A 307 14.76 -15.86 13.16
N TRP A 308 15.48 -15.15 12.29
CA TRP A 308 15.85 -15.65 10.95
C TRP A 308 16.65 -16.96 11.03
N GLY A 309 17.58 -17.04 11.98
CA GLY A 309 18.37 -18.24 12.22
C GLY A 309 17.53 -19.45 12.62
N HIS A 310 16.56 -19.25 13.52
CA HIS A 310 15.65 -20.32 13.95
C HIS A 310 14.71 -20.78 12.84
N VAL A 311 14.18 -19.86 12.04
CA VAL A 311 13.17 -20.20 11.03
C VAL A 311 13.77 -20.64 9.70
N MET A 312 14.83 -19.98 9.21
CA MET A 312 15.39 -20.23 7.87
C MET A 312 16.61 -21.14 7.87
N THR A 313 17.62 -20.81 8.67
CA THR A 313 18.96 -21.42 8.53
C THR A 313 19.19 -22.64 9.43
N GLY A 314 18.38 -22.84 10.47
CA GLY A 314 18.57 -23.88 11.49
C GLY A 314 18.66 -25.31 10.93
N ASP A 315 17.95 -25.59 9.85
CA ASP A 315 17.96 -26.89 9.18
C ASP A 315 18.97 -27.00 8.01
N GLY A 316 19.81 -25.98 7.82
CA GLY A 316 20.79 -25.88 6.74
C GLY A 316 20.21 -25.53 5.35
N PRO A 317 21.07 -25.45 4.32
CA PRO A 317 20.69 -25.09 2.95
C PRO A 317 19.75 -26.11 2.27
N ASP A 318 18.82 -25.60 1.47
CA ASP A 318 18.00 -26.37 0.53
C ASP A 318 18.67 -26.33 -0.86
N THR A 319 19.64 -27.23 -1.07
CA THR A 319 20.45 -27.28 -2.29
C THR A 319 19.61 -27.53 -3.55
N SER A 320 18.49 -28.23 -3.41
CA SER A 320 17.54 -28.47 -4.48
C SER A 320 16.74 -27.24 -4.88
N PHE A 321 16.36 -26.39 -3.92
CA PHE A 321 15.60 -25.19 -4.25
C PHE A 321 16.42 -24.19 -5.06
N LYS A 322 17.74 -24.15 -4.83
CA LYS A 322 18.66 -23.27 -5.58
C LYS A 322 18.54 -23.41 -7.09
N THR A 323 18.32 -24.63 -7.61
CA THR A 323 18.12 -24.86 -9.06
C THR A 323 16.71 -24.50 -9.54
N HIS A 324 15.72 -24.53 -8.66
CA HIS A 324 14.33 -24.22 -8.98
C HIS A 324 13.96 -22.75 -8.75
N TYR A 325 14.79 -22.00 -8.03
CA TYR A 325 14.56 -20.64 -7.55
C TYR A 325 14.02 -19.71 -8.64
N ARG A 326 14.71 -19.63 -9.79
CA ARG A 326 14.29 -18.77 -10.92
C ARG A 326 12.92 -19.17 -11.48
N SER A 327 12.70 -20.47 -11.68
CA SER A 327 11.42 -20.96 -12.22
C SER A 327 10.25 -20.68 -11.26
N VAL A 328 10.49 -20.79 -9.95
CA VAL A 328 9.49 -20.51 -8.92
C VAL A 328 9.18 -19.01 -8.89
N VAL A 329 10.20 -18.16 -8.83
CA VAL A 329 9.99 -16.71 -8.91
C VAL A 329 9.22 -16.32 -10.18
N ALA A 330 9.51 -16.96 -11.33
CA ALA A 330 8.77 -16.71 -12.57
C ALA A 330 7.30 -17.10 -12.54
N ARG A 331 6.92 -18.12 -11.77
CA ARG A 331 5.50 -18.45 -11.58
C ARG A 331 4.79 -17.44 -10.69
N PHE A 332 5.46 -16.91 -9.66
CA PHE A 332 4.81 -16.07 -8.66
C PHE A 332 4.93 -14.56 -8.90
N ALA A 333 5.93 -14.12 -9.66
CA ALA A 333 6.20 -12.71 -9.93
C ALA A 333 6.37 -12.40 -11.42
N GLY A 334 6.17 -13.41 -12.28
CA GLY A 334 6.21 -13.25 -13.73
C GLY A 334 4.87 -12.76 -14.29
N PRO A 335 4.76 -12.62 -15.62
CA PRO A 335 3.65 -11.90 -16.24
C PRO A 335 2.28 -12.58 -16.09
N ALA A 336 2.24 -13.86 -15.69
CA ALA A 336 1.01 -14.61 -15.48
C ALA A 336 0.42 -14.45 -14.06
N THR A 337 1.19 -13.90 -13.12
CA THR A 337 0.77 -13.67 -11.74
C THR A 337 0.87 -12.20 -11.41
N THR A 338 -0.20 -11.66 -10.82
CA THR A 338 -0.28 -10.26 -10.49
C THR A 338 -0.25 -10.06 -8.99
N VAL A 339 0.57 -9.13 -8.52
CA VAL A 339 0.40 -8.53 -7.20
C VAL A 339 -0.31 -7.20 -7.39
N GLN A 340 -1.59 -7.15 -7.02
CA GLN A 340 -2.39 -5.95 -7.17
C GLN A 340 -2.12 -4.98 -6.03
N VAL A 341 -1.73 -3.76 -6.36
CA VAL A 341 -1.64 -2.67 -5.38
C VAL A 341 -2.89 -1.79 -5.41
N PHE A 342 -3.17 -1.12 -4.31
CA PHE A 342 -4.21 -0.11 -4.28
C PHE A 342 -3.91 0.98 -5.32
N SER A 343 -4.93 1.33 -6.11
CA SER A 343 -4.88 2.42 -7.08
C SER A 343 -6.16 3.24 -6.98
N VAL A 344 -6.00 4.56 -7.04
CA VAL A 344 -7.09 5.53 -7.09
C VAL A 344 -7.92 5.39 -8.38
N SER A 345 -7.33 4.83 -9.45
CA SER A 345 -7.98 4.59 -10.73
C SER A 345 -8.20 3.09 -10.90
N LYS A 346 -9.44 2.65 -11.16
CA LYS A 346 -9.71 1.23 -11.51
C LYS A 346 -9.29 0.96 -12.97
N PRO A 347 -8.79 -0.25 -13.29
CA PRO A 347 -8.53 -1.38 -12.39
C PRO A 347 -7.30 -1.18 -11.47
N ARG A 348 -7.20 -2.00 -10.40
CA ARG A 348 -6.03 -2.01 -9.50
C ARG A 348 -4.75 -2.19 -10.31
N LEU A 349 -3.67 -1.57 -9.87
CA LEU A 349 -2.46 -1.51 -10.66
C LEU A 349 -1.59 -2.75 -10.43
N HIS A 350 -0.99 -3.22 -11.52
CA HIS A 350 0.00 -4.28 -11.53
C HIS A 350 1.38 -3.62 -11.38
N VAL A 351 2.03 -3.80 -10.23
CA VAL A 351 3.36 -3.24 -9.97
C VAL A 351 4.32 -4.40 -9.79
N HIS A 352 4.99 -4.77 -10.87
CA HIS A 352 5.98 -5.84 -10.89
C HIS A 352 7.36 -5.28 -10.57
N THR A 353 7.73 -4.15 -11.17
CA THR A 353 9.10 -3.64 -11.09
C THR A 353 9.25 -2.43 -10.16
N GLU A 354 10.49 -2.19 -9.74
CA GLU A 354 10.86 -0.99 -9.00
C GLU A 354 10.57 0.29 -9.80
N TRP A 355 10.78 0.26 -11.13
CA TRP A 355 10.49 1.41 -11.99
C TRP A 355 8.99 1.74 -12.06
N GLU A 356 8.13 0.72 -12.16
CA GLU A 356 6.67 0.91 -12.08
C GLU A 356 6.27 1.49 -10.72
N ALA A 357 6.88 0.99 -9.64
CA ALA A 357 6.65 1.53 -8.29
C ALA A 357 7.08 3.01 -8.18
N VAL A 358 8.24 3.39 -8.74
CA VAL A 358 8.72 4.78 -8.78
C VAL A 358 7.79 5.67 -9.60
N SER A 359 7.40 5.22 -10.80
CA SER A 359 6.47 5.94 -11.69
C SER A 359 5.16 6.25 -10.98
N GLU A 360 4.59 5.27 -10.28
CA GLU A 360 3.31 5.42 -9.59
C GLU A 360 3.43 6.20 -8.30
N THR A 361 4.53 6.05 -7.59
CA THR A 361 4.85 6.93 -6.46
C THR A 361 4.87 8.38 -6.94
N GLY A 362 5.58 8.67 -8.04
CA GLY A 362 5.57 9.98 -8.69
C GLY A 362 4.17 10.45 -9.04
N ARG A 363 3.37 9.59 -9.70
CA ARG A 363 1.97 9.89 -10.07
C ARG A 363 1.10 10.22 -8.86
N CYS A 364 1.30 9.52 -7.73
CA CYS A 364 0.61 9.77 -6.47
C CYS A 364 1.02 11.11 -5.85
N PHE A 365 2.32 11.45 -5.86
CA PHE A 365 2.81 12.74 -5.35
C PHE A 365 2.35 13.95 -6.16
N THR A 366 1.99 13.77 -7.44
CA THR A 366 1.41 14.85 -8.26
C THR A 366 -0.09 15.07 -8.03
N GLN A 367 -0.77 14.20 -7.26
CA GLN A 367 -2.20 14.36 -7.01
C GLN A 367 -2.46 15.40 -5.91
N ILE A 368 -3.50 16.21 -6.10
CA ILE A 368 -4.00 17.09 -5.05
C ILE A 368 -4.86 16.27 -4.10
N VAL A 369 -4.39 16.08 -2.86
CA VAL A 369 -5.14 15.42 -1.80
C VAL A 369 -5.68 16.46 -0.82
N LEU A 370 -6.99 16.47 -0.61
CA LEU A 370 -7.68 17.36 0.33
C LEU A 370 -8.29 16.57 1.47
N HIS A 371 -8.12 17.08 2.70
CA HIS A 371 -8.90 16.63 3.84
C HIS A 371 -10.38 17.02 3.63
N PRO A 372 -11.37 16.22 4.09
CA PRO A 372 -12.79 16.54 3.95
C PRO A 372 -13.17 17.96 4.39
N VAL A 373 -12.64 18.42 5.53
CA VAL A 373 -12.84 19.81 6.02
C VAL A 373 -12.35 20.88 5.02
N GLN A 374 -11.24 20.63 4.31
CA GLN A 374 -10.75 21.57 3.29
C GLN A 374 -11.69 21.61 2.08
N LEU A 375 -12.23 20.45 1.69
CA LEU A 375 -13.22 20.37 0.62
C LEU A 375 -14.54 21.05 1.01
N ASP A 376 -15.00 20.87 2.25
CA ASP A 376 -16.19 21.55 2.77
C ASP A 376 -16.04 23.07 2.69
N VAL A 377 -14.88 23.60 3.07
CA VAL A 377 -14.57 25.02 2.88
C VAL A 377 -14.79 25.39 1.42
N LEU A 378 -14.16 24.70 0.45
CA LEU A 378 -14.27 25.01 -0.99
C LEU A 378 -15.72 24.92 -1.54
N HIS A 379 -16.59 24.14 -0.91
CA HIS A 379 -17.99 24.03 -1.27
C HIS A 379 -18.90 25.05 -0.59
N GLN A 380 -18.50 25.60 0.56
CA GLN A 380 -19.26 26.65 1.23
C GLN A 380 -19.22 27.96 0.44
N ASP A 381 -20.39 28.59 0.31
CA ASP A 381 -20.59 29.92 -0.31
C ASP A 381 -20.56 31.05 0.75
N GLN A 382 -19.66 30.96 1.74
CA GLN A 382 -19.52 32.00 2.76
C GLN A 382 -18.75 33.22 2.20
N PRO A 383 -19.22 34.46 2.45
CA PRO A 383 -18.61 35.67 1.88
C PRO A 383 -17.27 36.04 2.52
N LEU A 384 -17.03 35.62 3.76
CA LEU A 384 -15.79 35.86 4.49
C LEU A 384 -15.36 34.58 5.20
N VAL A 385 -14.18 34.09 4.85
CA VAL A 385 -13.60 32.87 5.41
C VAL A 385 -12.18 33.17 5.85
N TYR A 386 -11.85 32.81 7.09
CA TYR A 386 -10.49 32.91 7.62
C TYR A 386 -9.95 31.51 7.89
N LEU A 387 -8.82 31.15 7.25
CA LEU A 387 -8.22 29.83 7.36
C LEU A 387 -7.15 29.82 8.45
N VAL A 388 -7.39 29.06 9.53
CA VAL A 388 -6.44 28.89 10.63
C VAL A 388 -5.96 27.44 10.66
N GLY A 389 -4.66 27.26 10.86
CA GLY A 389 -4.08 25.94 11.07
C GLY A 389 -2.56 25.97 11.14
N PRO A 390 -1.93 24.92 11.69
CA PRO A 390 -0.48 24.79 11.76
C PRO A 390 0.25 24.96 10.40
N PRO A 391 1.56 25.22 10.40
CA PRO A 391 2.37 25.12 9.18
C PRO A 391 2.21 23.75 8.51
N GLY A 392 2.20 23.72 7.17
CA GLY A 392 2.09 22.48 6.40
C GLY A 392 0.68 21.90 6.23
N THR A 393 -0.38 22.51 6.78
CA THR A 393 -1.77 22.02 6.60
C THR A 393 -2.42 22.37 5.26
N GLY A 394 -1.64 22.84 4.26
CA GLY A 394 -2.16 23.11 2.91
C GLY A 394 -3.12 24.31 2.79
N LYS A 395 -3.08 25.28 3.73
CA LYS A 395 -3.93 26.48 3.67
C LYS A 395 -3.83 27.22 2.34
N THR A 396 -2.60 27.45 1.87
CA THR A 396 -2.35 28.15 0.61
C THR A 396 -2.91 27.41 -0.60
N LEU A 397 -2.89 26.07 -0.60
CA LEU A 397 -3.53 25.26 -1.64
C LEU A 397 -5.05 25.47 -1.67
N VAL A 398 -5.70 25.55 -0.50
CA VAL A 398 -7.14 25.85 -0.41
C VAL A 398 -7.44 27.24 -0.98
N LEU A 399 -6.60 28.25 -0.72
CA LEU A 399 -6.72 29.58 -1.31
C LEU A 399 -6.61 29.54 -2.84
N VAL A 400 -5.59 28.86 -3.37
CA VAL A 400 -5.39 28.69 -4.83
C VAL A 400 -6.61 28.03 -5.47
N LEU A 401 -7.09 26.91 -4.92
CA LEU A 401 -8.26 26.20 -5.43
C LEU A 401 -9.54 27.06 -5.37
N ARG A 402 -9.69 27.91 -4.36
CA ARG A 402 -10.80 28.86 -4.27
C ARG A 402 -10.73 29.91 -5.38
N ALA A 403 -9.56 30.50 -5.62
CA ALA A 403 -9.36 31.46 -6.71
C ALA A 403 -9.67 30.83 -8.06
N VAL A 404 -9.15 29.62 -8.32
CA VAL A 404 -9.42 28.88 -9.56
C VAL A 404 -10.93 28.65 -9.73
N LYS A 405 -11.63 28.22 -8.68
CA LYS A 405 -13.09 28.07 -8.71
C LYS A 405 -13.81 29.38 -9.05
N TRP A 406 -13.46 30.49 -8.41
CA TRP A 406 -14.06 31.81 -8.71
C TRP A 406 -13.77 32.28 -10.14
N LEU A 407 -12.56 32.04 -10.67
CA LEU A 407 -12.24 32.32 -12.06
C LEU A 407 -13.09 31.49 -13.04
N HIS A 408 -13.33 30.21 -12.75
CA HIS A 408 -14.23 29.37 -13.53
C HIS A 408 -15.71 29.79 -13.39
N ASP A 409 -16.09 30.47 -12.30
CA ASP A 409 -17.38 31.13 -12.17
C ASP A 409 -17.45 32.49 -12.88
N CYS A 410 -16.43 32.83 -13.68
CA CYS A 410 -16.29 34.09 -14.42
C CYS A 410 -16.26 35.32 -13.48
N HIS A 411 -15.59 35.19 -12.33
CA HIS A 411 -15.37 36.30 -11.40
C HIS A 411 -13.95 36.86 -11.54
N HIS A 412 -13.81 38.18 -11.40
CA HIS A 412 -12.51 38.80 -11.21
C HIS A 412 -11.99 38.49 -9.82
N VAL A 413 -10.77 37.96 -9.74
CA VAL A 413 -10.13 37.55 -8.48
C VAL A 413 -8.92 38.46 -8.21
N HIS A 414 -8.84 38.92 -6.98
CA HIS A 414 -7.79 39.83 -6.50
C HIS A 414 -6.93 39.14 -5.44
N ILE A 415 -5.65 38.93 -5.74
CA ILE A 415 -4.67 38.46 -4.75
C ILE A 415 -4.06 39.70 -4.12
N VAL A 416 -4.09 39.78 -2.79
CA VAL A 416 -3.52 40.88 -2.03
C VAL A 416 -2.37 40.34 -1.18
N SER A 417 -1.20 40.95 -1.29
CA SER A 417 -0.09 40.80 -0.35
C SER A 417 -0.25 41.89 0.72
N PRO A 418 -0.72 41.59 1.94
CA PRO A 418 -1.01 42.63 2.93
C PRO A 418 0.23 43.15 3.67
N LEU A 419 1.30 42.35 3.83
CA LEU A 419 2.46 42.68 4.66
C LEU A 419 3.69 43.12 3.83
N GLY A 420 3.48 43.79 2.70
CA GLY A 420 4.56 44.28 1.85
C GLY A 420 5.47 43.14 1.37
N GLU A 421 6.78 43.27 1.63
CA GLU A 421 7.82 42.30 1.25
C GLU A 421 7.68 40.94 1.96
N HIS A 422 7.04 40.89 3.14
CA HIS A 422 6.93 39.66 3.93
C HIS A 422 5.97 38.65 3.30
N SER A 423 4.81 39.09 2.84
CA SER A 423 3.80 38.23 2.18
C SER A 423 3.94 38.16 0.66
N LEU A 424 4.95 38.84 0.09
CA LEU A 424 5.14 38.97 -1.35
C LEU A 424 5.40 37.62 -2.01
N ALA A 425 6.22 36.77 -1.37
CA ALA A 425 6.54 35.44 -1.88
C ALA A 425 5.28 34.55 -1.94
N ALA A 426 4.46 34.57 -0.89
CA ALA A 426 3.21 33.82 -0.85
C ALA A 426 2.23 34.31 -1.94
N ALA A 427 2.07 35.63 -2.09
CA ALA A 427 1.17 36.21 -3.08
C ALA A 427 1.60 35.88 -4.53
N HIS A 428 2.91 35.96 -4.85
CA HIS A 428 3.41 35.55 -6.15
C HIS A 428 3.28 34.05 -6.41
N MET A 429 3.47 33.22 -5.38
CA MET A 429 3.27 31.78 -5.51
C MET A 429 1.80 31.46 -5.81
N ILE A 430 0.85 32.11 -5.13
CA ILE A 430 -0.58 31.96 -5.40
C ILE A 430 -0.89 32.43 -6.82
N ASP A 431 -0.43 33.61 -7.24
CA ASP A 431 -0.66 34.13 -8.60
C ASP A 431 -0.14 33.16 -9.66
N HIS A 432 1.07 32.64 -9.47
CA HIS A 432 1.67 31.66 -10.37
C HIS A 432 0.86 30.36 -10.46
N GLN A 433 0.48 29.77 -9.32
CA GLN A 433 -0.28 28.52 -9.30
C GLN A 433 -1.69 28.68 -9.87
N VAL A 434 -2.39 29.78 -9.56
CA VAL A 434 -3.70 30.06 -10.14
C VAL A 434 -3.61 30.22 -11.65
N ARG A 435 -2.58 30.92 -12.17
CA ARG A 435 -2.34 31.05 -13.62
C ARG A 435 -2.07 29.70 -14.29
N GLN A 436 -1.30 28.82 -13.65
CA GLN A 436 -1.06 27.48 -14.19
C GLN A 436 -2.35 26.65 -14.25
N MET A 437 -3.20 26.71 -13.23
CA MET A 437 -4.38 25.86 -13.12
C MET A 437 -5.59 26.38 -13.92
N ALA A 438 -5.82 27.69 -13.93
CA ALA A 438 -6.95 28.30 -14.64
C ALA A 438 -6.62 28.71 -16.09
N GLY A 439 -5.35 28.59 -16.50
CA GLY A 439 -4.91 28.84 -17.87
C GLY A 439 -5.24 30.25 -18.38
N SER A 440 -5.91 30.34 -19.54
CA SER A 440 -6.22 31.61 -20.21
C SER A 440 -7.19 32.50 -19.42
N LEU A 441 -8.03 31.93 -18.55
CA LEU A 441 -8.98 32.69 -17.72
C LEU A 441 -8.23 33.64 -16.77
N ALA A 442 -7.11 33.19 -16.20
CA ALA A 442 -6.30 33.98 -15.27
C ALA A 442 -5.59 35.16 -15.95
N GLN A 443 -5.39 35.15 -17.26
CA GLN A 443 -4.72 36.26 -17.96
C GLN A 443 -5.52 37.58 -17.87
N HIS A 444 -6.85 37.48 -17.82
CA HIS A 444 -7.73 38.66 -17.90
C HIS A 444 -8.47 38.93 -16.59
N MET A 445 -8.65 37.90 -15.75
CA MET A 445 -9.50 38.00 -14.56
C MET A 445 -8.73 37.94 -13.24
N LEU A 446 -7.43 37.62 -13.25
CA LEU A 446 -6.60 37.57 -12.04
C LEU A 446 -5.71 38.81 -11.91
N HIS A 447 -5.82 39.49 -10.76
CA HIS A 447 -5.08 40.71 -10.47
C HIS A 447 -4.29 40.55 -9.17
N LEU A 448 -3.00 40.89 -9.20
CA LEU A 448 -2.13 40.88 -8.03
C LEU A 448 -1.92 42.31 -7.51
N HIS A 449 -2.14 42.50 -6.22
CA HIS A 449 -1.97 43.77 -5.51
C HIS A 449 -0.92 43.60 -4.43
N VAL A 450 0.14 44.40 -4.51
CA VAL A 450 1.18 44.45 -3.47
C VAL A 450 0.97 45.71 -2.66
N THR A 451 0.67 45.55 -1.38
CA THR A 451 0.48 46.66 -0.45
C THR A 451 1.15 46.34 0.87
N ASP A 452 1.39 47.38 1.66
CA ASP A 452 1.84 47.27 3.03
C ASP A 452 0.77 47.90 3.92
N VAL A 453 0.04 47.07 4.69
CA VAL A 453 -1.06 47.53 5.55
C VAL A 453 -0.60 48.51 6.62
N TYR A 454 0.69 48.52 6.97
CA TYR A 454 1.25 49.49 7.91
C TYR A 454 1.60 50.83 7.25
N LYS A 455 1.50 50.94 5.92
CA LYS A 455 1.66 52.19 5.17
C LYS A 455 0.29 52.68 4.69
N GLU A 456 -0.31 53.57 5.49
CA GLU A 456 -1.68 54.04 5.31
C GLU A 456 -1.99 54.54 3.88
N ASP A 457 -1.06 55.26 3.23
CA ASP A 457 -1.24 55.74 1.85
C ASP A 457 -1.32 54.59 0.83
N GLN A 458 -0.50 53.55 1.00
CA GLN A 458 -0.49 52.38 0.11
C GLN A 458 -1.77 51.57 0.30
N TRP A 459 -2.14 51.28 1.55
CA TRP A 459 -3.36 50.57 1.89
C TRP A 459 -4.62 51.28 1.38
N ARG A 460 -4.75 52.59 1.61
CA ARG A 460 -5.90 53.38 1.13
C ARG A 460 -6.00 53.35 -0.40
N THR A 461 -4.88 53.42 -1.10
CA THR A 461 -4.85 53.35 -2.57
C THR A 461 -5.31 51.98 -3.06
N THR A 462 -4.83 50.89 -2.46
CA THR A 462 -5.24 49.52 -2.80
C THR A 462 -6.72 49.28 -2.49
N VAL A 463 -7.22 49.75 -1.35
CA VAL A 463 -8.65 49.65 -1.01
C VAL A 463 -9.50 50.45 -2.00
N GLN A 464 -9.10 51.67 -2.37
CA GLN A 464 -9.81 52.45 -3.38
C GLN A 464 -9.86 51.72 -4.72
N ASP A 465 -8.75 51.16 -5.20
CA ASP A 465 -8.74 50.36 -6.43
C ASP A 465 -9.67 49.14 -6.33
N LEU A 466 -9.61 48.38 -5.24
CA LEU A 466 -10.50 47.23 -5.02
C LEU A 466 -11.99 47.63 -4.99
N VAL A 467 -12.34 48.74 -4.37
CA VAL A 467 -13.73 49.26 -4.33
C VAL A 467 -14.24 49.58 -5.75
N THR A 468 -13.37 50.07 -6.64
CA THR A 468 -13.78 50.30 -8.05
C THR A 468 -14.02 49.02 -8.85
N ARG A 469 -13.58 47.86 -8.35
CA ARG A 469 -13.65 46.55 -9.05
C ARG A 469 -14.74 45.64 -8.51
N VAL A 470 -15.59 46.15 -7.61
CA VAL A 470 -16.77 45.45 -7.12
C VAL A 470 -17.70 45.12 -8.29
N ASP A 471 -18.19 43.88 -8.34
CA ASP A 471 -19.06 43.42 -9.43
C ASP A 471 -20.43 44.13 -9.41
N SER A 472 -21.23 43.92 -10.46
CA SER A 472 -22.57 44.51 -10.58
C SER A 472 -23.56 44.07 -9.48
N ARG A 473 -23.20 43.06 -8.68
CA ARG A 473 -23.97 42.55 -7.54
C ARG A 473 -23.39 42.99 -6.19
N GLY A 474 -22.41 43.88 -6.18
CA GLY A 474 -21.79 44.36 -4.95
C GLY A 474 -20.78 43.38 -4.33
N ARG A 475 -20.25 42.41 -5.10
CA ARG A 475 -19.33 41.39 -4.60
C ARG A 475 -17.90 41.62 -5.05
N LEU A 476 -16.97 41.28 -4.18
CA LEU A 476 -15.53 41.35 -4.43
C LEU A 476 -14.91 40.01 -4.01
N PHE A 477 -14.02 39.46 -4.84
CA PHE A 477 -13.38 38.17 -4.60
C PHE A 477 -11.90 38.39 -4.31
N VAL A 478 -11.55 38.39 -3.03
CA VAL A 478 -10.19 38.68 -2.55
C VAL A 478 -9.59 37.46 -1.89
N ILE A 479 -8.31 37.21 -2.18
CA ILE A 479 -7.47 36.24 -1.48
C ILE A 479 -6.27 36.97 -0.90
N ALA A 480 -6.00 36.72 0.37
CA ALA A 480 -4.79 37.16 1.04
C ALA A 480 -4.24 35.99 1.87
N ASP A 481 -2.93 35.78 1.80
CA ASP A 481 -2.20 34.84 2.67
C ASP A 481 -1.34 35.65 3.65
N GLU A 482 -0.91 35.00 4.73
CA GLU A 482 -0.10 35.62 5.79
C GLU A 482 -0.74 36.87 6.42
N SER A 483 -2.07 36.94 6.47
CA SER A 483 -2.79 38.02 7.17
C SER A 483 -2.94 37.71 8.67
N THR A 484 -2.62 38.67 9.54
CA THR A 484 -2.96 38.56 10.96
C THR A 484 -4.40 39.03 11.19
N PHE A 485 -5.10 38.46 12.16
CA PHE A 485 -6.50 38.82 12.45
C PHE A 485 -6.68 40.31 12.83
N THR A 486 -5.59 40.96 13.25
CA THR A 486 -5.51 42.40 13.49
C THR A 486 -5.47 43.25 12.22
N ASP A 487 -5.06 42.69 11.07
CA ASP A 487 -4.90 43.42 9.80
C ASP A 487 -6.22 43.52 8.99
N LEU A 488 -7.27 42.81 9.41
CA LEU A 488 -8.54 42.67 8.68
C LEU A 488 -9.71 43.46 9.32
N ARG A 489 -9.46 44.25 10.37
CA ARG A 489 -10.47 45.08 11.05
C ARG A 489 -10.54 46.50 10.55
#